data_AF-S2DNG5-F1
#
_entry.id   AF-S2DNG5-F1
#
_cell.length_a   1.000
_cell.length_b   1.000
_cell.length_c   1.000
_cell.angle_alpha   90.00
_cell.angle_beta   90.00
_cell.angle_gamma   90.00
#
_symmetry.space_group_name_H-M   'P 1'
#
loop_
_entity.id
_entity.type
_entity.pdbx_description
1 polymer ?
#
loop_
_entity_poly.entity_id
_entity_poly.type
_entity_poly.pdbx_seq_one_letter_code
_entity_poly.pdbx_strand_id
1 'polypeptide(L)'
;MIRYLRILFFLPLIYLCCVSCATEEPIDDQLSACETSDAISQLTWLKEQFELIRNTPESGIILYQFNSREVIEIQSPLMSSTNQSQYYCDGTKLDFDAPEIFQDFLANRVEVKILHGVNLWGR
;
A
#
# COMPACT_ATOMS: atom_id res chain seq x y z
N MET A 1 -56.45 -40.73 -23.89
CA MET A 1 -57.68 -40.01 -23.53
C MET A 1 -57.81 -40.12 -22.01
N ILE A 2 -57.57 -39.07 -21.23
CA ILE A 2 -58.49 -37.96 -20.98
C ILE A 2 -57.70 -36.64 -20.87
N ARG A 3 -58.28 -35.60 -21.47
CA ARG A 3 -57.83 -34.20 -21.49
C ARG A 3 -58.39 -33.47 -20.28
N TYR A 4 -57.60 -32.66 -19.59
CA TYR A 4 -58.03 -31.41 -18.94
C TYR A 4 -56.85 -30.43 -19.04
N LEU A 5 -56.88 -29.45 -19.94
CA LEU A 5 -57.66 -28.20 -19.96
C LEU A 5 -56.90 -27.09 -19.21
N ARG A 6 -56.38 -26.16 -20.04
CA ARG A 6 -55.77 -24.85 -19.78
C ARG A 6 -56.43 -24.04 -18.66
N ILE A 7 -55.63 -23.10 -18.11
CA ILE A 7 -55.92 -21.80 -17.45
C ILE A 7 -54.96 -21.68 -16.26
N LEU A 8 -54.18 -20.63 -15.99
CA LEU A 8 -54.01 -19.30 -16.56
C LEU A 8 -52.62 -18.76 -16.11
N PHE A 9 -52.06 -17.84 -16.91
CA PHE A 9 -51.17 -16.74 -16.51
C PHE A 9 -50.90 -16.54 -15.01
N PHE A 10 -49.62 -16.53 -14.60
CA PHE A 10 -49.03 -15.51 -13.71
C PHE A 10 -47.50 -15.52 -13.86
N LEU A 11 -46.99 -14.59 -14.68
CA LEU A 11 -45.64 -14.04 -14.54
C LEU A 11 -45.70 -13.03 -13.38
N PRO A 12 -44.80 -13.15 -12.40
CA PRO A 12 -43.91 -12.04 -12.08
C PRO A 12 -42.46 -12.57 -12.17
N LEU A 13 -41.58 -11.94 -12.95
CA LEU A 13 -40.72 -10.82 -12.52
C LEU A 13 -40.07 -11.11 -11.16
N ILE A 14 -38.74 -10.93 -11.07
CA ILE A 14 -37.83 -11.18 -9.92
C ILE A 14 -37.08 -12.52 -10.13
N TYR A 15 -35.78 -12.59 -10.40
CA TYR A 15 -34.67 -11.91 -9.73
C TYR A 15 -33.58 -11.54 -10.75
N LEU A 16 -33.38 -10.23 -10.93
CA LEU A 16 -32.13 -9.66 -11.40
C LEU A 16 -31.14 -9.77 -10.23
N CYS A 17 -30.55 -10.95 -10.01
CA CYS A 17 -29.37 -11.04 -9.16
C CYS A 17 -28.20 -10.60 -10.01
N CYS A 18 -27.87 -9.32 -9.88
CA CYS A 18 -26.60 -8.75 -10.28
C CYS A 18 -25.51 -9.76 -9.94
N VAL A 19 -24.91 -10.34 -10.98
CA VAL A 19 -23.52 -10.76 -10.90
C VAL A 19 -22.78 -9.46 -10.60
N SER A 20 -22.65 -9.16 -9.31
CA SER A 20 -21.67 -8.21 -8.84
C SER A 20 -20.35 -8.89 -9.13
N CYS A 21 -19.91 -8.75 -10.39
CA CYS A 21 -18.52 -8.85 -10.74
C CYS A 21 -17.88 -7.82 -9.82
N ALA A 22 -17.34 -8.28 -8.69
CA ALA A 22 -16.31 -7.55 -8.02
C ALA A 22 -15.30 -7.31 -9.14
N THR A 23 -15.26 -6.09 -9.64
CA THR A 23 -14.08 -5.59 -10.33
C THR A 23 -12.96 -5.83 -9.35
N GLU A 24 -12.27 -6.95 -9.52
CA GLU A 24 -10.92 -7.10 -9.05
C GLU A 24 -10.24 -5.84 -9.56
N GLU A 25 -9.90 -4.95 -8.62
CA GLU A 25 -9.04 -3.81 -8.93
C GLU A 25 -7.89 -4.40 -9.73
N PRO A 26 -7.53 -3.80 -10.88
CA PRO A 26 -6.41 -4.31 -11.64
C PRO A 26 -5.24 -4.34 -10.67
N ILE A 27 -4.80 -5.56 -10.35
CA ILE A 27 -3.50 -5.79 -9.73
C ILE A 27 -2.56 -5.19 -10.76
N ASP A 28 -2.12 -3.97 -10.48
CA ASP A 28 -1.19 -3.25 -11.32
C ASP A 28 0.08 -4.10 -11.29
N ASP A 29 0.24 -4.96 -12.29
CA ASP A 29 1.45 -5.72 -12.62
C ASP A 29 2.62 -4.78 -12.99
N GLN A 30 2.56 -3.50 -12.61
CA GLN A 30 3.75 -2.73 -12.25
C GLN A 30 4.37 -3.40 -11.04
N LEU A 31 5.24 -4.38 -11.30
CA LEU A 31 6.43 -4.64 -10.49
C LEU A 31 6.84 -3.35 -9.79
N SER A 32 6.68 -3.31 -8.47
CA SER A 32 6.41 -2.10 -7.68
C SER A 32 7.48 -1.02 -7.68
N ALA A 33 8.53 -1.05 -8.53
CA ALA A 33 9.70 -0.15 -8.57
C ALA A 33 10.54 -0.07 -7.26
N CYS A 34 9.90 -0.06 -6.10
CA CYS A 34 10.45 -0.06 -4.76
C CYS A 34 11.17 -1.35 -4.39
N GLU A 35 10.65 -2.51 -4.78
CA GLU A 35 11.34 -3.79 -4.53
C GLU A 35 12.62 -3.97 -5.34
N THR A 36 12.82 -3.15 -6.38
CA THR A 36 14.02 -3.27 -7.22
C THR A 36 15.29 -3.00 -6.40
N SER A 37 16.42 -3.58 -6.82
CA SER A 37 17.71 -3.31 -6.18
C SER A 37 18.08 -1.83 -6.16
N ASP A 38 17.53 -1.07 -7.12
CA ASP A 38 17.98 0.27 -7.46
C ASP A 38 16.89 1.33 -7.27
N ALA A 39 15.89 1.07 -6.41
CA ALA A 39 14.73 1.94 -6.18
C ALA A 39 15.10 3.42 -5.98
N ILE A 40 16.17 3.70 -5.21
CA ILE A 40 16.69 5.07 -4.98
C ILE A 40 17.08 5.76 -6.30
N SER A 41 17.60 5.04 -7.27
CA SER A 41 18.01 5.60 -8.57
C SER A 41 16.85 5.73 -9.57
N GLN A 42 15.84 4.87 -9.45
CA GLN A 42 14.69 4.81 -10.36
C GLN A 42 13.58 5.80 -9.97
N LEU A 43 13.42 6.05 -8.66
CA LEU A 43 12.41 6.95 -8.13
C LEU A 43 13.01 8.33 -7.87
N THR A 44 12.72 9.30 -8.74
CA THR A 44 13.27 10.67 -8.65
C THR A 44 13.03 11.31 -7.29
N TRP A 45 11.81 11.19 -6.75
CA TRP A 45 11.46 11.74 -5.44
C TRP A 45 12.29 11.12 -4.31
N LEU A 46 12.54 9.80 -4.40
CA LEU A 46 13.31 9.08 -3.39
C LEU A 46 14.79 9.47 -3.47
N LYS A 47 15.32 9.66 -4.68
CA LYS A 47 16.67 10.18 -4.88
C LYS A 47 16.86 11.55 -4.22
N GLU A 48 15.89 12.44 -4.36
CA GLU A 48 15.92 13.76 -3.71
C GLU A 48 15.97 13.64 -2.20
N GLN A 49 15.14 12.78 -1.61
CA GLN A 49 15.17 12.52 -0.16
C GLN A 49 16.48 11.88 0.29
N PHE A 50 17.01 10.93 -0.48
CA PHE A 50 18.30 10.31 -0.24
C PHE A 50 19.43 11.35 -0.20
N GLU A 51 19.47 12.29 -1.14
CA GLU A 51 20.50 13.33 -1.16
C GLU A 51 20.48 14.22 0.09
N LEU A 52 19.33 14.40 0.73
CA LEU A 52 19.20 15.14 1.99
C LEU A 52 19.80 14.40 3.19
N ILE A 53 19.83 13.06 3.15
CA ILE A 53 20.26 12.24 4.29
C ILE A 53 21.54 11.44 4.07
N ARG A 54 22.06 11.34 2.84
CA ARG A 54 23.18 10.46 2.47
C ARG A 54 24.46 10.64 3.30
N ASN A 55 24.66 11.83 3.86
CA ASN A 55 25.83 12.18 4.68
C ASN A 55 25.50 12.26 6.17
N THR A 56 24.26 11.94 6.55
CA THR A 56 23.79 11.96 7.93
C THR A 56 24.10 10.62 8.58
N PRO A 57 24.94 10.59 9.63
CA PRO A 57 25.19 9.37 10.39
C PRO A 57 23.89 8.80 10.92
N GLU A 58 23.80 7.47 11.00
CA GLU A 58 22.64 6.79 11.57
C GLU A 58 21.34 7.23 10.88
N SER A 59 21.29 7.15 9.55
CA SER A 59 20.09 7.35 8.75
C SER A 59 19.77 6.11 7.92
N GLY A 60 18.54 6.01 7.44
CA GLY A 60 18.06 4.85 6.71
C GLY A 60 16.92 5.17 5.75
N ILE A 61 16.81 4.37 4.70
CA ILE A 61 15.64 4.31 3.83
C ILE A 61 15.20 2.85 3.82
N ILE A 62 14.03 2.57 4.39
CA ILE A 62 13.55 1.22 4.64
C ILE A 62 12.28 0.98 3.85
N LEU A 63 12.21 -0.16 3.17
CA LEU A 63 11.02 -0.65 2.50
C LEU A 63 10.27 -1.60 3.43
N TYR A 64 9.00 -1.30 3.67
CA TYR A 64 8.07 -2.11 4.43
C TYR A 64 6.90 -2.59 3.57
N GLN A 65 6.32 -3.71 3.96
CA GLN A 65 4.99 -4.13 3.55
C GLN A 65 3.99 -3.76 4.67
N PHE A 66 2.93 -3.05 4.33
CA PHE A 66 1.83 -2.73 5.24
C PHE A 66 0.50 -2.72 4.48
N ASN A 67 -0.50 -3.46 4.98
CA ASN A 67 -1.83 -3.59 4.35
C ASN A 67 -1.76 -3.94 2.85
N SER A 68 -0.91 -4.93 2.51
CA SER A 68 -0.68 -5.37 1.12
C SER A 68 -0.17 -4.28 0.17
N ARG A 69 0.35 -3.18 0.71
CA ARG A 69 1.05 -2.12 -0.03
C ARG A 69 2.48 -1.93 0.46
N GLU A 70 3.32 -1.48 -0.43
CA GLU A 70 4.69 -1.12 -0.12
C GLU A 70 4.79 0.32 0.37
N VAL A 71 5.58 0.50 1.42
CA VAL A 71 5.76 1.78 2.10
C VAL A 71 7.24 2.00 2.32
N ILE A 72 7.77 3.11 1.81
CA ILE A 72 9.11 3.59 2.09
C ILE A 72 9.05 4.47 3.33
N GLU A 73 9.86 4.15 4.34
CA GLU A 73 10.11 5.01 5.50
C GLU A 73 11.52 5.59 5.42
N ILE A 74 11.63 6.91 5.52
CA ILE A 74 12.90 7.62 5.62
C ILE A 74 13.17 7.91 7.10
N GLN A 75 14.31 7.45 7.60
CA GLN A 75 14.71 7.53 8.99
C GLN A 75 15.97 8.37 9.09
N SER A 76 15.94 9.42 9.92
CA SER A 76 17.10 10.28 10.11
C SER A 76 16.97 11.03 11.44
N PRO A 77 18.07 11.26 12.17
CA PRO A 77 18.05 12.09 13.38
C PRO A 77 17.69 13.56 13.07
N LEU A 78 17.77 13.99 11.81
CA LEU A 78 17.33 15.32 11.37
C LEU A 78 15.81 15.41 11.22
N MET A 79 15.11 14.27 11.19
CA MET A 79 13.66 14.20 11.08
C MET A 79 13.08 14.03 12.48
N SER A 80 12.03 14.81 12.80
CA SER A 80 11.32 14.58 14.06
C SER A 80 10.67 13.20 14.03
N SER A 81 10.71 12.49 15.16
CA SER A 81 10.00 11.21 15.34
C SER A 81 8.48 11.34 15.23
N THR A 82 7.97 12.58 15.31
CA THR A 82 6.55 12.90 15.06
C THR A 82 6.27 13.25 13.59
N ASN A 83 7.32 13.51 12.79
CA ASN A 83 7.16 13.85 11.39
C ASN A 83 7.15 12.55 10.60
N GLN A 84 5.94 12.14 10.25
CA GLN A 84 5.70 10.98 9.42
C GLN A 84 6.51 11.13 8.14
N SER A 85 7.39 10.16 7.92
CA SER A 85 8.32 10.12 6.78
C SER A 85 8.08 8.84 5.98
N GLN A 86 6.82 8.42 5.95
CA GLN A 86 6.35 7.23 5.25
C GLN A 86 5.64 7.64 3.95
N TYR A 87 5.98 6.96 2.87
CA TYR A 87 5.52 7.25 1.52
C TYR A 87 5.18 5.95 0.81
N TYR A 88 4.17 5.98 -0.06
CA TYR A 88 4.01 4.93 -1.06
C TYR A 88 5.11 5.06 -2.13
N CYS A 89 5.27 4.03 -2.95
CA CYS A 89 6.29 3.97 -3.99
C CYS A 89 6.20 5.07 -5.06
N ASP A 90 5.00 5.57 -5.31
CA ASP A 90 4.72 6.70 -6.20
C ASP A 90 5.15 8.06 -5.59
N GLY A 91 5.58 8.09 -4.32
CA GLY A 91 5.95 9.30 -3.59
C GLY A 91 4.78 9.96 -2.87
N THR A 92 3.58 9.39 -2.90
CA THR A 92 2.45 9.87 -2.12
C THR A 92 2.75 9.68 -0.64
N LYS A 93 2.81 10.80 0.11
CA LYS A 93 3.04 10.77 1.56
C LYS A 93 1.85 10.10 2.27
N LEU A 94 2.13 9.16 3.15
CA LEU A 94 1.09 8.58 4.01
C LEU A 94 0.71 9.59 5.09
N ASP A 95 -0.59 9.69 5.30
CA ASP A 95 -1.19 10.46 6.38
C ASP A 95 -1.51 9.52 7.54
N PHE A 96 -0.80 9.71 8.64
CA PHE A 96 -1.03 9.04 9.92
C PHE A 96 -1.44 10.04 11.01
N ASP A 97 -2.16 11.12 10.67
CA ASP A 97 -2.63 12.14 11.61
C ASP A 97 -3.46 11.54 12.77
N ALA A 98 -4.14 10.43 12.50
CA ALA A 98 -4.81 9.63 13.52
C ALA A 98 -3.80 8.71 14.24
N PRO A 99 -3.60 8.87 15.57
CA PRO A 99 -2.63 8.09 16.34
C PRO A 99 -2.83 6.58 16.19
N GLU A 100 -4.08 6.11 16.10
CA GLU A 100 -4.39 4.69 15.91
C GLU A 100 -3.81 4.12 14.61
N ILE A 101 -3.81 4.88 13.51
CA ILE A 101 -3.30 4.41 12.22
C ILE A 101 -1.77 4.35 12.27
N PHE A 102 -1.12 5.32 12.91
CA PHE A 102 0.33 5.27 13.10
C PHE A 102 0.73 4.06 13.96
N GLN A 103 0.04 3.82 15.07
CA GLN A 103 0.31 2.66 15.92
C GLN A 103 0.07 1.34 15.18
N ASP A 104 -0.97 1.26 14.35
CA ASP A 104 -1.23 0.09 13.50
C ASP A 104 -0.08 -0.16 12.51
N PHE A 105 0.43 0.89 11.86
CA PHE A 105 1.62 0.81 11.02
C PHE A 105 2.84 0.28 11.78
N LEU A 106 3.15 0.83 12.96
CA LEU A 106 4.27 0.35 13.79
C LEU A 106 4.11 -1.11 14.24
N ALA A 107 2.87 -1.55 14.46
CA ALA A 107 2.56 -2.89 14.94
C ALA A 107 2.62 -3.94 13.83
N ASN A 108 2.10 -3.60 12.64
CA ASN A 108 1.77 -4.55 11.59
C ASN A 108 2.61 -4.40 10.30
N ARG A 109 3.49 -3.39 10.19
CA ARG A 109 4.47 -3.34 9.10
C ARG A 109 5.44 -4.52 9.17
N VAL A 110 5.84 -5.01 8.01
CA VAL A 110 6.88 -6.05 7.87
C VAL A 110 8.04 -5.45 7.10
N GLU A 111 9.26 -5.49 7.65
CA GLU A 111 10.45 -5.04 6.92
C GLU A 111 10.67 -5.98 5.72
N VAL A 112 10.73 -5.40 4.54
CA VAL A 112 11.06 -6.13 3.30
C VAL A 112 12.55 -5.98 3.03
N LYS A 113 13.05 -4.74 3.09
CA LYS A 113 14.44 -4.44 2.71
C LYS A 113 14.92 -3.10 3.25
N ILE A 114 16.20 -3.04 3.62
CA ILE A 114 16.92 -1.79 3.84
C ILE A 114 17.49 -1.33 2.48
N LEU A 115 16.97 -0.22 1.94
CA LEU A 115 17.43 0.35 0.67
C LEU A 115 18.71 1.16 0.84
N HIS A 116 18.88 1.81 2.00
CA HIS A 116 20.09 2.52 2.38
C HIS A 116 20.25 2.57 3.89
N GLY A 117 21.50 2.59 4.36
CA GLY A 117 21.84 2.90 5.75
C GLY A 117 21.44 1.79 6.73
N VAL A 118 20.83 2.17 7.85
CA VAL A 118 20.42 1.26 8.94
C VAL A 118 18.96 1.46 9.30
N ASN A 119 18.29 0.42 9.78
CA ASN A 119 16.96 0.56 10.37
C ASN A 119 17.10 1.00 11.84
N LEU A 120 16.88 2.29 12.10
CA LEU A 120 16.96 2.91 13.43
C LEU A 120 15.80 2.52 14.33
N TRP A 121 14.63 2.27 13.73
CA TRP A 121 13.38 1.99 14.43
C TRP A 121 12.91 0.54 14.23
N GLY A 122 13.78 -0.28 13.63
CA GLY A 122 13.66 -1.73 13.57
C GLY A 122 13.83 -2.28 14.96
N ARG A 123 12.89 -3.13 15.37
CA ARG A 123 12.88 -3.72 16.71
C ARG A 123 14.12 -4.57 16.96
#